data_AF-A0A2D4PV16-F1
#
_entry.id   AF-A0A2D4PV16-F1
#
_cell.length_a   1.000
_cell.length_b   1.000
_cell.length_c   1.000
_cell.angle_alpha   90.00
_cell.angle_beta   90.00
_cell.angle_gamma   90.00
#
_symmetry.space_group_name_H-M   'P 1'
#
loop_
_entity.id
_entity.type
_entity.pdbx_description
1 polymer ?
#
loop_
_entity_poly.entity_id
_entity_poly.type
_entity_poly.pdbx_seq_one_letter_code
_entity_poly.pdbx_strand_id
1 'polypeptide(L)'
;MLLDLPDMHVEEVRIPRRYFVRKMASKRLRQILFWTTILVFAGLCFLIKWTSVGVCNFCETKTEDMFLKQGNGHFLLVPHSDCSQNPPFLVILVTSSPTDLKVRVIIRETWGKKKLIANKFIVTHFLLGTTLNPEEQVAVINESLKYGDIIQKNFIDTYYNLTLKTMMGIEWIHKFCSESN
;
A
#
# COMPACT_ATOMS: atom_id res chain seq x y z
N MET A 1 49.18 -17.98 95.75
CA MET A 1 50.37 -18.66 95.21
C MET A 1 50.35 -18.41 93.71
N LEU A 2 51.27 -17.57 93.22
CA LEU A 2 51.56 -17.47 91.79
C LEU A 2 51.94 -18.85 91.25
N LEU A 3 51.73 -19.09 89.95
CA LEU A 3 52.84 -19.46 89.06
C LEU A 3 52.39 -19.38 87.59
N ASP A 4 53.32 -18.84 86.80
CA ASP A 4 53.23 -18.46 85.40
C ASP A 4 53.17 -19.61 84.37
N LEU A 5 52.62 -19.23 83.22
CA LEU A 5 52.64 -19.72 81.81
C LEU A 5 53.64 -20.80 81.35
N PRO A 6 53.33 -21.46 80.20
CA PRO A 6 54.03 -21.04 78.98
C PRO A 6 53.14 -20.86 77.73
N ASP A 7 53.67 -20.04 76.83
CA ASP A 7 53.12 -19.51 75.58
C ASP A 7 53.23 -20.51 74.40
N MET A 8 52.24 -20.51 73.49
CA MET A 8 52.30 -21.27 72.23
C MET A 8 51.85 -20.38 71.06
N HIS A 9 52.82 -19.98 70.24
CA HIS A 9 52.64 -19.17 69.04
C HIS A 9 51.75 -19.88 67.99
N VAL A 10 50.72 -19.17 67.51
CA VAL A 10 49.97 -19.50 66.30
C VAL A 10 50.25 -18.44 65.24
N GLU A 11 50.77 -18.85 64.10
CA GLU A 11 51.09 -18.00 62.96
C GLU A 11 49.81 -17.66 62.17
N GLU A 12 49.50 -16.38 62.04
CA GLU A 12 48.26 -15.89 61.43
C GLU A 12 48.38 -15.84 59.89
N VAL A 13 47.58 -16.65 59.17
CA VAL A 13 47.56 -16.70 57.70
C VAL A 13 46.96 -15.40 57.13
N ARG A 14 47.83 -14.45 56.75
CA ARG A 14 47.44 -13.16 56.18
C ARG A 14 47.12 -13.27 54.67
N ILE A 15 45.84 -13.26 54.31
CA ILE A 15 45.39 -13.24 52.90
C ILE A 15 45.79 -11.91 52.23
N PRO A 16 46.55 -11.91 51.12
CA PRO A 16 47.08 -10.68 50.53
C PRO A 16 46.01 -9.84 49.83
N ARG A 17 45.96 -8.53 50.15
CA ARG A 17 45.09 -7.50 49.51
C ARG A 17 45.05 -7.54 47.98
N ARG A 18 46.12 -8.02 47.33
CA ARG A 18 46.22 -8.20 45.87
C ARG A 18 45.16 -9.18 45.32
N TYR A 19 44.78 -10.19 46.09
CA TYR A 19 43.72 -11.15 45.70
C TYR A 19 42.35 -10.47 45.64
N PHE A 20 42.04 -9.59 46.60
CA PHE A 20 40.78 -8.86 46.64
C PHE A 20 40.65 -7.81 45.52
N VAL A 21 41.72 -7.07 45.22
CA VAL A 21 41.76 -6.10 44.11
C VAL A 21 41.60 -6.80 42.76
N ARG A 22 42.29 -7.94 42.53
CA ARG A 22 42.12 -8.76 41.31
C ARG A 22 40.70 -9.32 41.17
N LYS A 23 40.08 -9.74 42.28
CA LYS A 23 38.69 -10.25 42.29
C LYS A 23 37.67 -9.13 42.02
N MET A 24 37.89 -7.93 42.54
CA MET A 24 37.04 -6.76 42.29
C MET A 24 37.20 -6.21 40.86
N ALA A 25 38.44 -6.19 40.34
CA ALA A 25 38.72 -5.87 38.94
C ALA A 25 38.13 -6.93 37.98
N SER A 26 38.18 -8.21 38.32
CA SER A 26 37.50 -9.29 37.58
C SER A 26 35.98 -9.13 37.56
N LYS A 27 35.36 -8.74 38.68
CA LYS A 27 33.92 -8.46 38.73
C LYS A 27 33.54 -7.24 37.89
N ARG A 28 34.28 -6.13 38.01
CA ARG A 28 34.07 -4.93 37.19
C ARG A 28 34.31 -5.18 35.71
N LEU A 29 35.36 -5.94 35.36
CA LEU A 29 35.67 -6.32 33.98
C LEU A 29 34.57 -7.22 33.39
N ARG A 30 34.08 -8.21 34.15
CA ARG A 30 32.99 -9.08 33.73
C ARG A 30 31.68 -8.30 33.53
N GLN A 31 31.45 -7.29 34.37
CA GLN A 31 30.29 -6.41 34.26
C GLN A 31 30.41 -5.47 33.05
N ILE A 32 31.58 -4.90 32.78
CA ILE A 32 31.83 -4.10 31.57
C ILE A 32 31.66 -4.96 30.31
N LEU A 33 32.25 -6.15 30.27
CA LEU A 33 32.09 -7.08 29.14
C LEU A 33 30.61 -7.39 28.89
N PHE A 34 29.83 -7.66 29.95
CA PHE A 34 28.40 -7.90 29.86
C PHE A 34 27.63 -6.70 29.26
N TRP A 35 27.88 -5.48 29.75
CA TRP A 35 27.23 -4.28 29.21
C TRP A 35 27.65 -3.97 27.77
N THR A 36 28.93 -4.21 27.41
CA THR A 36 29.38 -4.05 26.02
C THR A 36 28.73 -5.08 25.09
N THR A 37 28.55 -6.33 25.53
CA THR A 37 27.82 -7.34 24.75
C THR A 37 26.37 -6.96 24.59
N ILE A 38 25.71 -6.47 25.64
CA ILE A 38 24.32 -6.00 25.57
C ILE A 38 24.18 -4.83 24.59
N LEU A 39 25.08 -3.85 24.64
CA LEU A 39 25.07 -2.70 23.72
C LEU A 39 25.28 -3.13 22.26
N VAL A 40 26.19 -4.06 22.01
CA VAL A 40 26.45 -4.60 20.67
C VAL A 40 25.26 -5.43 20.16
N PHE A 41 24.67 -6.29 21.00
CA PHE A 41 23.47 -7.05 20.65
C PHE A 41 22.24 -6.16 20.43
N ALA A 42 22.05 -5.14 21.27
CA ALA A 42 20.97 -4.17 21.11
C ALA A 42 21.13 -3.36 19.81
N GLY A 43 22.36 -2.93 19.49
CA GLY A 43 22.70 -2.28 18.23
C GLY A 43 22.48 -3.18 17.01
N LEU A 44 22.92 -4.44 17.06
CA LEU A 44 22.65 -5.46 16.04
C LEU A 44 21.14 -5.70 15.87
N CYS A 45 20.37 -5.83 16.95
CA CYS A 45 18.92 -5.93 16.90
C CYS A 45 18.26 -4.66 16.34
N PHE A 46 18.81 -3.48 16.63
CA PHE A 46 18.32 -2.22 16.07
C PHE A 46 18.60 -2.14 14.57
N LEU A 47 19.77 -2.60 14.10
CA LEU A 47 20.10 -2.68 12.67
C LEU A 47 19.23 -3.71 11.94
N ILE A 48 18.94 -4.87 12.55
CA ILE A 48 18.01 -5.89 12.03
C ILE A 48 16.57 -5.33 11.98
N LYS A 49 16.17 -4.51 12.94
CA LYS A 49 14.87 -3.80 12.91
C LYS A 49 14.87 -2.63 11.91
N TRP A 50 16.00 -1.96 11.70
CA TRP A 50 16.13 -0.82 10.77
C TRP A 50 16.03 -1.27 9.31
N THR A 51 16.54 -2.45 8.97
CA THR A 51 16.35 -3.06 7.65
C THR A 51 14.91 -3.53 7.42
N SER A 52 14.15 -3.79 8.49
CA SER A 52 12.71 -4.09 8.41
C SER A 52 11.84 -2.86 8.16
N VAL A 53 12.38 -1.64 8.22
CA VAL A 53 11.62 -0.38 8.02
C VAL A 53 11.91 0.24 6.65
N GLY A 54 12.45 -0.50 5.70
CA GLY A 54 12.66 0.03 4.36
C GLY A 54 12.70 -1.02 3.27
N VAL A 55 11.53 -1.50 2.84
CA VAL A 55 11.05 -1.43 1.44
C VAL A 55 9.52 -1.52 1.48
N CYS A 56 8.85 -0.63 0.76
CA CYS A 56 7.41 -0.55 0.53
C CYS A 56 6.80 -1.77 -0.21
N ASN A 57 7.23 -3.01 0.05
CA ASN A 57 6.68 -4.21 -0.59
C ASN A 57 5.22 -4.50 -0.19
N PHE A 58 4.75 -3.90 0.91
CA PHE A 58 3.37 -4.02 1.38
C PHE A 58 2.42 -3.00 0.73
N CYS A 59 2.93 -1.94 0.11
CA CYS A 59 2.10 -0.98 -0.64
C CYS A 59 1.81 -1.47 -2.07
N GLU A 60 2.69 -2.29 -2.65
CA GLU A 60 2.58 -2.68 -4.06
C GLU A 60 1.71 -3.93 -4.25
N THR A 61 1.87 -4.94 -3.39
CA THR A 61 1.18 -6.24 -3.55
C THR A 61 -0.28 -6.26 -3.10
N LYS A 62 -0.67 -5.45 -2.11
CA LYS A 62 -2.06 -5.44 -1.63
C LYS A 62 -3.05 -4.82 -2.63
N THR A 63 -2.58 -3.91 -3.47
CA THR A 63 -3.43 -3.24 -4.46
C THR A 63 -3.83 -4.22 -5.55
N GLU A 64 -2.89 -4.94 -6.18
CA GLU A 64 -3.19 -5.93 -7.22
C GLU A 64 -4.08 -7.06 -6.71
N ASP A 65 -3.82 -7.58 -5.50
CA ASP A 65 -4.57 -8.71 -4.94
C ASP A 65 -5.99 -8.28 -4.47
N MET A 66 -6.21 -6.99 -4.22
CA MET A 66 -7.54 -6.40 -4.02
C MET A 66 -8.24 -6.14 -5.37
N PHE A 67 -7.53 -5.66 -6.40
CA PHE A 67 -8.04 -5.47 -7.77
C PHE A 67 -8.55 -6.78 -8.39
N LEU A 68 -7.81 -7.87 -8.23
CA LEU A 68 -8.10 -9.15 -8.86
C LEU A 68 -9.17 -9.97 -8.13
N LYS A 69 -9.32 -9.85 -6.81
CA LYS A 69 -10.30 -10.67 -6.07
C LYS A 69 -11.75 -10.22 -6.23
N GLN A 70 -11.99 -8.93 -6.52
CA GLN A 70 -13.36 -8.42 -6.68
C GLN A 70 -13.72 -8.00 -8.11
N GLY A 71 -12.72 -7.96 -9.01
CA GLY A 71 -12.85 -7.50 -10.38
C GLY A 71 -12.93 -8.58 -11.47
N ASN A 72 -13.28 -9.83 -11.15
CA ASN A 72 -13.27 -10.95 -12.11
C ASN A 72 -14.27 -10.83 -13.30
N GLY A 73 -15.02 -9.73 -13.42
CA GLY A 73 -15.81 -9.44 -14.63
C GLY A 73 -14.91 -9.08 -15.81
N HIS A 74 -15.31 -9.39 -17.04
CA HIS A 74 -14.68 -8.81 -18.23
C HIS A 74 -15.33 -7.44 -18.55
N PHE A 75 -14.62 -6.57 -19.26
CA PHE A 75 -15.21 -5.36 -19.83
C PHE A 75 -16.24 -5.75 -20.92
N LEU A 76 -17.46 -5.23 -20.82
CA LEU A 76 -18.53 -5.46 -21.77
C LEU A 76 -18.54 -4.38 -22.85
N LEU A 77 -18.34 -3.13 -22.43
CA LEU A 77 -18.25 -1.97 -23.30
C LEU A 77 -16.96 -1.24 -23.01
N VAL A 78 -16.22 -0.93 -24.07
CA VAL A 78 -14.95 -0.22 -24.02
C VAL A 78 -15.05 0.95 -24.99
N PRO A 79 -14.70 2.18 -24.58
CA PRO A 79 -14.75 3.34 -25.45
C PRO A 79 -13.72 3.22 -26.57
N HIS A 80 -13.97 3.91 -27.68
CA HIS A 80 -13.10 3.88 -28.87
C HIS A 80 -11.85 4.79 -28.73
N SER A 81 -11.36 5.02 -27.51
CA SER A 81 -10.22 5.89 -27.27
C SER A 81 -8.92 5.16 -27.61
N ASP A 82 -8.20 5.65 -28.61
CA ASP A 82 -6.84 5.21 -28.93
C ASP A 82 -5.82 6.01 -28.09
N CYS A 83 -5.65 5.57 -26.84
CA CYS A 83 -4.68 6.14 -25.92
C CYS A 83 -3.22 5.91 -26.37
N SER A 84 -2.96 5.00 -27.32
CA SER A 84 -1.61 4.77 -27.86
C SER A 84 -1.22 5.81 -28.90
N GLN A 85 -2.15 6.21 -29.77
CA GLN A 85 -1.84 7.21 -30.82
C GLN A 85 -2.00 8.65 -30.34
N ASN A 86 -3.00 8.93 -29.51
CA ASN A 86 -3.30 10.28 -29.04
C ASN A 86 -3.70 10.25 -27.56
N PRO A 87 -2.72 10.05 -26.64
CA PRO A 87 -3.01 9.98 -25.21
C PRO A 87 -3.64 11.29 -24.73
N PRO A 88 -4.79 11.24 -24.06
CA PRO A 88 -5.38 12.42 -23.44
C PRO A 88 -4.50 12.88 -22.28
N PHE A 89 -4.41 14.21 -22.09
CA PHE A 89 -3.70 14.79 -20.94
C PHE A 89 -4.47 14.56 -19.63
N LEU A 90 -5.80 14.55 -19.70
CA LEU A 90 -6.66 14.31 -18.56
C LEU A 90 -7.85 13.43 -18.98
N VAL A 91 -8.05 12.34 -18.24
CA VAL A 91 -9.25 11.51 -18.32
C VAL A 91 -10.10 11.76 -17.07
N ILE A 92 -11.34 12.17 -17.28
CA ILE A 92 -12.32 12.35 -16.21
C ILE A 92 -13.24 11.14 -16.21
N LEU A 93 -13.21 10.38 -15.11
CA LEU A 93 -14.07 9.21 -14.93
C LEU A 93 -15.30 9.60 -14.11
N VAL A 94 -16.49 9.37 -14.65
CA VAL A 94 -17.75 9.74 -14.02
C VAL A 94 -18.54 8.48 -13.70
N THR A 95 -18.81 8.24 -12.43
CA THR A 95 -19.69 7.15 -12.00
C THR A 95 -21.15 7.51 -12.30
N SER A 96 -21.89 6.62 -12.99
CA SER A 96 -23.29 6.87 -13.40
C SER A 96 -24.09 5.57 -13.46
N SER A 97 -25.40 5.60 -13.22
CA SER A 97 -26.29 4.41 -13.34
C SER A 97 -26.72 4.16 -14.79
N PRO A 98 -26.96 2.91 -15.24
CA PRO A 98 -27.56 2.60 -16.54
C PRO A 98 -28.77 3.47 -16.90
N THR A 99 -29.63 3.75 -15.91
CA THR A 99 -30.87 4.55 -16.06
C THR A 99 -30.64 6.06 -16.22
N ASP A 100 -29.47 6.58 -15.84
CA ASP A 100 -29.19 8.03 -15.79
C ASP A 100 -28.72 8.65 -17.12
N LEU A 101 -29.30 8.20 -18.24
CA LEU A 101 -28.95 8.70 -19.58
C LEU A 101 -29.05 10.23 -19.67
N LYS A 102 -30.12 10.82 -19.11
CA LYS A 102 -30.35 12.27 -19.15
C LYS A 102 -29.24 13.04 -18.44
N VAL A 103 -28.76 12.53 -17.31
CA VAL A 103 -27.67 13.16 -16.55
C VAL A 103 -26.38 13.12 -17.37
N ARG A 104 -26.06 11.96 -17.97
CA ARG A 104 -24.88 11.84 -18.84
C ARG A 104 -24.94 12.80 -20.03
N VAL A 105 -26.10 12.96 -20.66
CA VAL A 105 -26.30 13.95 -21.75
C VAL A 105 -26.00 15.38 -21.27
N ILE A 106 -26.54 15.79 -20.12
CA ILE A 106 -26.25 17.13 -19.56
C ILE A 106 -24.76 17.30 -19.27
N ILE A 107 -24.09 16.29 -18.73
CA ILE A 107 -22.64 16.34 -18.47
C ILE A 107 -21.86 16.51 -19.78
N ARG A 108 -22.21 15.78 -20.84
CA ARG A 108 -21.60 15.92 -22.18
C ARG A 108 -21.78 17.30 -22.78
N GLU A 109 -22.93 17.92 -22.56
CA GLU A 109 -23.28 19.26 -23.07
C GLU A 109 -22.67 20.40 -22.23
N THR A 110 -22.26 20.11 -21.00
CA THR A 110 -21.73 21.09 -20.05
C THR A 110 -20.23 20.88 -19.81
N TRP A 111 -19.83 20.52 -18.59
CA TRP A 111 -18.43 20.49 -18.17
C TRP A 111 -17.66 19.29 -18.75
N GLY A 112 -18.34 18.19 -19.05
CA GLY A 112 -17.77 16.92 -19.50
C GLY A 112 -17.56 16.82 -21.01
N LYS A 113 -17.88 17.87 -21.79
CA LYS A 113 -17.59 17.93 -23.22
C LYS A 113 -16.10 17.67 -23.48
N LYS A 114 -15.76 16.92 -24.54
CA LYS A 114 -14.38 16.75 -25.00
C LYS A 114 -13.77 18.12 -25.32
N LYS A 115 -12.60 18.41 -24.77
CA LYS A 115 -11.89 19.71 -24.97
C LYS A 115 -10.50 19.47 -25.53
N LEU A 116 -10.04 20.45 -26.31
CA LEU A 116 -8.67 20.56 -26.78
C LEU A 116 -8.14 21.92 -26.31
N ILE A 117 -7.26 21.92 -25.31
CA ILE A 117 -6.70 23.14 -24.71
C ILE A 117 -5.19 23.06 -24.84
N ALA A 118 -4.57 24.08 -25.45
CA ALA A 118 -3.12 24.09 -25.69
C ALA A 118 -2.61 22.79 -26.37
N ASN A 119 -3.35 22.30 -27.36
CA ASN A 119 -3.09 21.04 -28.08
C ASN A 119 -3.10 19.77 -27.19
N LYS A 120 -3.72 19.83 -26.01
CA LYS A 120 -3.90 18.69 -25.09
C LYS A 120 -5.37 18.32 -24.98
N PHE A 121 -5.67 17.03 -25.18
CA PHE A 121 -7.04 16.53 -25.06
C PHE A 121 -7.44 16.31 -23.61
N ILE A 122 -8.68 16.70 -23.29
CA ILE A 122 -9.37 16.35 -22.05
C ILE A 122 -10.62 15.58 -22.45
N VAL A 123 -10.76 14.36 -21.94
CA VAL A 123 -11.85 13.44 -22.27
C VAL A 123 -12.58 12.98 -21.02
N THR A 124 -13.87 12.72 -21.16
CA THR A 124 -14.73 12.24 -20.07
C THR A 124 -15.27 10.86 -20.47
N HIS A 125 -15.20 9.90 -19.55
CA HIS A 125 -15.79 8.58 -19.72
C HIS A 125 -16.76 8.25 -18.59
N PHE A 126 -17.83 7.53 -18.90
CA PHE A 126 -18.86 7.13 -17.95
C PHE A 126 -18.67 5.67 -17.52
N LEU A 127 -18.61 5.44 -16.21
CA LEU A 127 -18.45 4.11 -15.61
C LEU A 127 -19.81 3.55 -15.23
N LEU A 128 -20.18 2.42 -15.82
CA LEU A 128 -21.47 1.74 -15.60
C LEU A 128 -21.23 0.27 -15.21
N GLY A 129 -22.06 -0.25 -14.31
CA GLY A 129 -22.27 -1.70 -14.15
C GLY A 129 -23.35 -2.20 -15.11
N THR A 130 -23.69 -3.48 -15.03
CA THR A 130 -24.83 -4.07 -15.73
C THR A 130 -26.14 -3.83 -14.96
N THR A 131 -27.25 -3.87 -15.68
CA THR A 131 -28.60 -3.83 -15.11
C THR A 131 -29.28 -5.18 -15.33
N LEU A 132 -30.20 -5.53 -14.44
CA LEU A 132 -31.04 -6.74 -14.58
C LEU A 132 -32.17 -6.53 -15.61
N ASN A 133 -32.47 -5.28 -15.97
CA ASN A 133 -33.50 -4.94 -16.94
C ASN A 133 -32.92 -5.00 -18.38
N PRO A 134 -33.38 -5.91 -19.25
CA PRO A 134 -32.86 -6.03 -20.60
C PRO A 134 -33.06 -4.76 -21.45
N GLU A 135 -34.16 -4.03 -21.26
CA GLU A 135 -34.45 -2.81 -22.02
C GLU A 135 -33.44 -1.70 -21.70
N GLU A 136 -33.11 -1.53 -20.42
CA GLU A 136 -32.09 -0.58 -19.97
C GLU A 136 -30.70 -0.97 -20.48
N GLN A 137 -30.36 -2.27 -20.48
CA GLN A 137 -29.09 -2.74 -21.00
C GLN A 137 -28.97 -2.49 -22.51
N VAL A 138 -30.04 -2.70 -23.28
CA VAL A 138 -30.10 -2.36 -24.72
C VAL A 138 -29.95 -0.85 -24.92
N ALA A 139 -30.58 -0.02 -24.09
CA ALA A 139 -30.42 1.43 -24.15
C ALA A 139 -28.97 1.87 -23.90
N VAL A 140 -28.29 1.26 -22.92
CA VAL A 140 -26.85 1.52 -22.66
C VAL A 140 -25.98 1.11 -23.84
N ILE A 141 -26.25 -0.03 -24.48
CA ILE A 141 -25.51 -0.48 -25.66
C ILE A 141 -25.68 0.53 -26.80
N ASN A 142 -26.91 0.95 -27.08
CA ASN A 142 -27.20 1.95 -28.12
C ASN A 142 -26.54 3.30 -27.82
N GLU A 143 -26.54 3.73 -26.55
CA GLU A 143 -25.82 4.93 -26.11
C GLU A 143 -24.32 4.80 -26.35
N SER A 144 -23.72 3.65 -25.99
CA SER A 144 -22.30 3.38 -26.17
C SER A 144 -21.90 3.39 -27.64
N LEU A 145 -22.74 2.84 -28.53
CA LEU A 145 -22.51 2.91 -29.97
C LEU A 145 -22.58 4.35 -30.51
N LYS A 146 -23.46 5.18 -29.94
CA LYS A 146 -23.64 6.57 -30.38
C LYS A 146 -22.52 7.51 -29.91
N TYR A 147 -22.12 7.42 -28.65
CA TYR A 147 -21.17 8.38 -28.06
C TYR A 147 -19.77 7.83 -27.86
N GLY A 148 -19.61 6.50 -27.74
CA GLY A 148 -18.31 5.85 -27.64
C GLY A 148 -17.52 6.20 -26.36
N ASP A 149 -18.20 6.63 -25.29
CA ASP A 149 -17.61 7.14 -24.06
C ASP A 149 -18.01 6.35 -22.79
N ILE A 150 -18.65 5.19 -22.96
CA ILE A 150 -19.06 4.31 -21.86
C ILE A 150 -18.03 3.20 -21.64
N ILE A 151 -17.64 3.03 -20.38
CA ILE A 151 -16.90 1.87 -19.89
C ILE A 151 -17.87 1.06 -19.03
N GLN A 152 -18.14 -0.18 -19.44
CA GLN A 152 -19.02 -1.08 -18.70
C GLN A 152 -18.31 -2.40 -18.37
N LYS A 153 -18.47 -2.89 -17.14
CA LYS A 153 -17.96 -4.20 -16.69
C LYS A 153 -19.09 -5.08 -16.20
N ASN A 154 -18.90 -6.39 -16.23
CA ASN A 154 -19.91 -7.36 -15.82
C ASN A 154 -20.05 -7.47 -14.29
N PHE A 155 -20.71 -6.51 -13.66
CA PHE A 155 -21.25 -6.60 -12.30
C PHE A 155 -22.53 -5.78 -12.19
N ILE A 156 -23.49 -6.21 -11.36
CA ILE A 156 -24.76 -5.49 -11.19
C ILE A 156 -24.51 -4.11 -10.58
N ASP A 157 -25.02 -3.07 -11.24
CA ASP A 157 -24.90 -1.69 -10.82
C ASP A 157 -25.79 -1.43 -9.60
N THR A 158 -25.17 -1.39 -8.43
CA THR A 158 -25.84 -1.06 -7.18
C THR A 158 -24.97 -0.09 -6.41
N TYR A 159 -25.59 0.65 -5.48
CA TYR A 159 -24.87 1.55 -4.58
C TYR A 159 -23.75 0.83 -3.81
N TYR A 160 -23.98 -0.40 -3.37
CA TYR A 160 -22.98 -1.21 -2.66
C TYR A 160 -21.78 -1.61 -3.53
N ASN A 161 -21.94 -1.61 -4.86
CA ASN A 161 -20.90 -1.96 -5.83
C ASN A 161 -20.16 -0.72 -6.40
N LEU A 162 -20.31 0.46 -5.80
CA LEU A 162 -19.59 1.67 -6.25
C LEU A 162 -18.07 1.54 -6.14
N THR A 163 -17.56 0.77 -5.17
CA THR A 163 -16.12 0.48 -5.07
C THR A 163 -15.63 -0.30 -6.29
N LEU A 164 -16.40 -1.30 -6.75
CA LEU A 164 -16.11 -2.04 -7.98
C LEU A 164 -16.10 -1.12 -9.21
N LYS A 165 -17.01 -0.14 -9.23
CA LYS A 165 -17.06 0.85 -10.30
C LYS A 165 -15.81 1.73 -10.31
N THR A 166 -15.35 2.19 -9.16
CA THR A 166 -14.11 2.97 -9.04
C THR A 166 -12.89 2.14 -9.47
N MET A 167 -12.80 0.90 -8.98
CA MET A 167 -11.70 -0.01 -9.33
C MET A 167 -11.67 -0.34 -10.83
N MET A 168 -12.84 -0.58 -11.45
CA MET A 168 -12.96 -0.75 -12.90
C MET A 168 -12.36 0.44 -13.65
N GLY A 169 -12.65 1.67 -13.22
CA GLY A 169 -12.13 2.87 -13.85
C GLY A 169 -10.60 2.94 -13.81
N ILE A 170 -10.01 2.64 -12.65
CA ILE A 170 -8.55 2.61 -12.48
C ILE A 170 -7.92 1.50 -13.33
N GLU A 171 -8.50 0.30 -13.30
CA GLU A 171 -8.07 -0.84 -14.12
C GLU A 171 -8.13 -0.51 -15.62
N TRP A 172 -9.18 0.19 -16.07
CA TRP A 172 -9.31 0.62 -17.45
C TRP A 172 -8.20 1.58 -17.86
N ILE A 173 -7.91 2.59 -17.04
CA ILE A 173 -6.79 3.53 -17.28
C ILE A 173 -5.46 2.77 -17.35
N HIS A 174 -5.21 1.90 -16.38
CA HIS A 174 -3.98 1.11 -16.33
C HIS A 174 -3.83 0.19 -17.54
N LYS A 175 -4.92 -0.40 -18.04
CA LYS A 175 -4.86 -1.37 -19.14
C LYS A 175 -4.81 -0.72 -20.52
N PHE A 176 -5.55 0.37 -20.73
CA PHE A 176 -5.76 0.96 -22.06
C PHE A 176 -5.01 2.26 -22.28
N CYS A 177 -4.56 2.93 -21.22
CA CYS A 177 -3.83 4.21 -21.30
C CYS A 177 -2.53 4.14 -20.47
N SER A 178 -1.80 3.02 -20.58
CA SER A 178 -0.59 2.74 -19.80
C SER A 178 0.65 3.54 -20.23
N GLU A 179 0.54 4.43 -21.21
CA GLU A 179 1.70 5.19 -21.69
C GLU A 179 1.88 6.49 -20.91
N SER A 180 2.63 6.39 -19.82
CA SER A 180 3.48 7.47 -19.36
C SER A 180 4.91 7.22 -19.88
N ASN A 181 5.22 7.76 -21.05
CA ASN A 181 6.61 8.06 -21.42
C ASN A 181 6.92 9.52 -21.06
#